data_AF-A0A9N9I1F7-F1
#
_entry.id   AF-A0A9N9I1F7-F1
#
_cell.length_a   1.000
_cell.length_b   1.000
_cell.length_c   1.000
_cell.angle_alpha   90.00
_cell.angle_beta   90.00
_cell.angle_gamma   90.00
#
_symmetry.space_group_name_H-M   'P 1'
#
loop_
_entity.id
_entity.type
_entity.pdbx_description
1 polymer ?
#
loop_
_entity_poly.entity_id
_entity_poly.type
_entity_poly.pdbx_seq_one_letter_code
_entity_poly.pdbx_strand_id
1 'polypeptide(L)' 'MDKQQYQNIIQYLANLTYPENCNTSERKQIQRLSIYYIVKNSQLYKPTKKRLKR' A
#
# COMPACT_ATOMS: atom_id res chain seq x y z
N MET A 1 11.10 1.35 -5.23
CA MET A 1 10.10 0.32 -4.91
C MET A 1 9.80 -0.42 -6.19
N ASP A 2 9.77 -1.74 -6.13
CA ASP A 2 9.38 -2.57 -7.28
C ASP A 2 7.97 -2.24 -7.75
N LYS A 3 7.81 -2.14 -9.06
CA LYS A 3 6.54 -1.81 -9.73
C LYS A 3 5.43 -2.81 -9.37
N GLN A 4 5.80 -4.07 -9.12
CA GLN A 4 4.89 -5.16 -8.77
C GLN A 4 4.34 -5.01 -7.35
N GLN A 5 5.18 -4.68 -6.37
CA GLN A 5 4.72 -4.38 -5.01
C GLN A 5 3.77 -3.18 -4.99
N TYR A 6 4.04 -2.16 -5.81
CA TYR A 6 3.18 -0.99 -5.92
C TYR A 6 1.77 -1.34 -6.41
N GLN A 7 1.68 -2.18 -7.46
CA GLN A 7 0.39 -2.67 -7.95
C GLN A 7 -0.33 -3.55 -6.93
N ASN A 8 0.39 -4.45 -6.25
CA ASN A 8 -0.20 -5.32 -5.24
C ASN A 8 -0.84 -4.53 -4.08
N ILE A 9 -0.20 -3.44 -3.63
CA ILE A 9 -0.75 -2.59 -2.56
C ILE A 9 -1.95 -1.79 -3.06
N ILE A 10 -1.91 -1.27 -4.29
CA ILE A 10 -3.07 -0.59 -4.89
C ILE A 10 -4.26 -1.55 -4.97
N GLN A 11 -4.04 -2.76 -5.48
CA GLN A 11 -5.08 -3.76 -5.64
C GLN A 11 -5.64 -4.20 -4.27
N TYR A 12 -4.76 -4.38 -3.27
CA TYR A 12 -5.17 -4.67 -1.91
C TYR A 12 -5.97 -3.53 -1.27
N LEU A 13 -5.56 -2.27 -1.43
CA LEU A 13 -6.29 -1.13 -0.87
C LEU A 13 -7.60 -0.84 -1.61
N ALA A 14 -7.70 -1.16 -2.91
CA ALA A 14 -8.89 -0.96 -3.72
C ALA A 14 -9.95 -2.06 -3.48
N ASN A 15 -9.53 -3.33 -3.44
CA ASN A 15 -10.44 -4.47 -3.40
C ASN A 15 -10.42 -5.24 -2.07
N LEU A 16 -9.58 -4.82 -1.11
CA LEU A 16 -9.35 -5.50 0.18
C LEU A 16 -8.98 -6.99 0.03
N THR A 17 -8.40 -7.35 -1.12
CA THR A 17 -8.05 -8.73 -1.49
C THR A 17 -6.56 -8.82 -1.81
N TYR A 18 -5.92 -9.91 -1.38
CA TYR A 18 -4.52 -10.17 -1.71
C TYR A 18 -4.43 -10.77 -3.13
N PRO A 19 -3.35 -10.48 -3.87
CA PRO A 19 -3.08 -11.19 -5.12
C PRO A 19 -2.97 -12.70 -4.87
N GLU A 20 -3.49 -13.53 -5.79
CA GLU A 20 -3.40 -14.99 -5.68
C GLU A 20 -1.97 -15.50 -5.57
N ASN A 21 -1.03 -14.85 -6.28
CA ASN A 21 0.39 -15.21 -6.31
C ASN A 21 1.20 -14.59 -5.16
N CYS A 22 0.56 -14.05 -4.12
CA CYS A 22 1.26 -13.36 -3.04
C CYS A 22 1.62 -14.33 -1.90
N ASN A 23 2.92 -14.48 -1.67
CA ASN A 23 3.45 -15.33 -0.61
C ASN A 23 3.20 -14.72 0.78
N THR A 24 3.31 -15.52 1.83
CA THR A 24 3.08 -15.07 3.22
C THR A 24 3.94 -13.85 3.61
N SER A 25 5.17 -13.78 3.10
CA SER A 25 6.07 -12.65 3.34
C SER A 25 5.58 -11.38 2.65
N GLU A 26 5.14 -11.47 1.39
CA GLU A 26 4.61 -10.35 0.63
C GLU A 26 3.30 -9.84 1.22
N ARG A 27 2.41 -10.72 1.68
CA ARG A 27 1.17 -10.33 2.38
C ARG A 27 1.46 -9.48 3.61
N LYS A 28 2.42 -9.89 4.44
CA LYS A 28 2.89 -9.11 5.60
C LYS A 28 3.47 -7.76 5.18
N GLN A 29 4.19 -7.73 4.06
CA GLN A 29 4.78 -6.51 3.52
C GLN A 29 3.70 -5.55 3.02
N ILE A 30 2.70 -6.04 2.27
CA ILE A 30 1.55 -5.28 1.79
C ILE A 30 0.76 -4.73 2.96
N GLN A 31 0.46 -5.53 3.99
CA GLN A 31 -0.21 -5.06 5.21
C GLN A 31 0.55 -3.95 5.92
N ARG A 32 1.87 -4.09 6.07
CA ARG A 32 2.69 -3.02 6.66
C ARG A 32 2.60 -1.76 5.83
N LEU A 33 2.76 -1.88 4.51
CA LEU A 33 2.75 -0.74 3.61
C LEU A 33 1.36 -0.10 3.52
N SER A 34 0.26 -0.86 3.59
CA SER A 34 -1.09 -0.30 3.60
C SER A 34 -1.38 0.58 4.82
N ILE A 35 -0.67 0.39 5.93
CA ILE A 35 -0.76 1.27 7.12
C ILE A 35 -0.01 2.59 6.87
N TYR A 36 1.09 2.54 6.13
CA TYR A 36 1.94 3.71 5.86
C TYR A 36 1.57 4.48 4.61
N TYR A 37 0.76 3.91 3.72
CA TYR A 37 0.44 4.51 2.43
C TYR A 37 -1.06 4.51 2.20
N ILE A 38 -1.55 5.59 1.61
CA ILE A 38 -2.96 5.77 1.28
C ILE A 38 -3.06 5.78 -0.25
N VAL A 39 -4.01 5.03 -0.80
CA VAL A 39 -4.29 5.07 -2.23
C VAL A 39 -5.39 6.08 -2.50
N LYS A 40 -5.12 7.01 -3.44
CA LYS A 40 -6.11 7.97 -3.95
C LYS A 40 -5.92 8.08 -5.46
N ASN A 41 -7.00 8.01 -6.23
CA ASN A 41 -6.95 8.06 -7.70
C ASN A 41 -5.90 7.09 -8.32
N SER A 42 -5.82 5.86 -7.82
CA SER A 42 -4.85 4.85 -8.27
C SER A 42 -3.37 5.26 -8.11
N GLN A 43 -3.08 6.26 -7.26
CA GLN A 43 -1.75 6.66 -6.85
C GLN A 43 -1.55 6.42 -5.36
N LEU A 44 -0.38 5.89 -5.00
CA LEU A 44 0.03 5.63 -3.63
C LEU A 44 0.68 6.88 -3.06
N TYR A 45 0.07 7.46 -2.03
CA TYR A 45 0.59 8.60 -1.31
C TYR A 45 1.16 8.14 0.02
N LYS A 46 2.36 8.62 0.36
CA LYS A 46 2.72 8.68 1.77
C LYS A 46 1.82 9.76 2.38
N PRO A 47 1.11 9.49 3.50
CA PRO A 47 0.62 10.57 4.31
C PRO A 47 1.86 11.33 4.75
N THR A 48 2.14 12.43 4.04
CA THR A 48 2.99 13.46 4.60
C THR A 48 2.31 13.79 5.90
N LYS A 49 2.96 13.47 7.03
CA LYS A 49 2.64 14.10 8.30
C LYS A 49 2.62 15.58 7.96
N LYS A 50 1.43 16.14 7.73
CA LYS A 50 1.24 17.58 7.73
C LYS A 50 1.72 17.91 9.13
N ARG A 51 2.97 18.37 9.16
CA ARG A 51 3.65 18.91 10.30
C ARG A 51 2.59 19.82 10.91
N LEU A 52 2.00 19.38 12.04
CA LEU A 52 1.32 20.28 12.94
C LEU A 52 2.42 21.26 13.32
N LYS A 53 2.59 22.32 12.52
CA LYS A 53 3.23 23.54 12.97
C LYS A 53 2.21 24.09 13.96
N ARG A 54 2.32 23.61 15.20
CA ARG A 54 1.98 24.46 16.35
C ARG A 54 3.02 25.56 16.41
#